data_AF-A0A179D072-F1
#
_entry.id   AF-A0A179D072-F1
#
_cell.length_a   1.000
_cell.length_b   1.000
_cell.length_c   1.000
_cell.angle_alpha   90.00
_cell.angle_beta   90.00
_cell.angle_gamma   90.00
#
_symmetry.space_group_name_H-M   'P 1'
#
loop_
_entity.id
_entity.type
_entity.pdbx_description
1 polymer ?
#
loop_
_entity_poly.entity_id
_entity_poly.type
_entity_poly.pdbx_seq_one_letter_code
_entity_poly.pdbx_strand_id
1 'polypeptide(L)'
;MKKEEIQKLQDLYNQWVKLVPELEKSIAQWQQAERLLKPLSAFYASPVWRELHEHFDEILDTQGNYSILSEDALWNALSDHKALYDELDEILQTSFSKYPE
;
A
#
# COMPACT_ATOMS: atom_id res chain seq x y z
N MET A 1 24.59 -31.52 -12.98
CA MET A 1 24.88 -30.40 -12.05
C MET A 1 25.96 -30.81 -11.08
N LYS A 2 26.93 -29.93 -10.86
CA LYS A 2 27.99 -30.06 -9.84
C LYS A 2 27.46 -29.58 -8.49
N LYS A 3 28.08 -30.03 -7.39
CA LYS A 3 27.75 -29.63 -6.01
C LYS A 3 27.65 -28.10 -5.85
N GLU A 4 28.54 -27.35 -6.49
CA GLU A 4 28.57 -25.89 -6.44
C GLU A 4 27.31 -25.25 -7.05
N GLU A 5 26.79 -25.82 -8.14
CA GLU A 5 25.56 -25.33 -8.78
C GLU A 5 24.34 -25.60 -7.89
N ILE A 6 24.32 -26.77 -7.22
CA ILE A 6 23.28 -27.11 -6.24
C ILE A 6 23.34 -26.19 -5.03
N GLN A 7 24.54 -25.87 -4.54
CA GLN A 7 24.72 -24.97 -3.39
C GLN A 7 24.18 -23.57 -3.68
N LYS A 8 24.42 -23.04 -4.89
CA LYS A 8 23.85 -21.74 -5.31
C LYS A 8 22.32 -21.74 -5.25
N LEU A 9 21.67 -22.81 -5.72
CA LEU A 9 20.22 -22.94 -5.64
C LEU A 9 19.72 -23.05 -4.19
N GLN A 10 20.44 -23.80 -3.34
CA GLN A 10 20.12 -23.89 -1.92
C GLN A 10 20.24 -22.53 -1.23
N ASP A 11 21.26 -21.73 -1.57
CA ASP A 11 21.44 -20.39 -1.00
C ASP A 11 20.34 -19.43 -1.44
N LEU A 12 19.86 -19.54 -2.68
CA LEU A 12 18.68 -18.80 -3.15
C LEU A 12 17.42 -19.20 -2.38
N TYR A 13 17.18 -20.51 -2.23
CA TYR A 13 16.05 -21.02 -1.45
C TYR A 13 16.10 -20.53 0.00
N ASN A 14 17.26 -20.59 0.65
CA ASN A 14 17.43 -20.12 2.02
C ASN A 14 17.14 -18.61 2.16
N GLN A 15 17.50 -17.81 1.15
CA GLN A 15 17.16 -16.38 1.13
C GLN A 15 15.66 -16.17 0.96
N TRP A 16 15.02 -16.89 0.04
CA TRP A 16 13.59 -16.79 -0.19
C TRP A 16 12.78 -17.19 1.05
N VAL A 17 13.10 -18.32 1.69
CA VAL A 17 12.41 -18.77 2.92
C VAL A 17 12.49 -17.74 4.03
N LYS A 18 13.61 -17.01 4.15
CA LYS A 18 13.75 -15.92 5.13
C LYS A 18 12.92 -14.68 4.77
N LEU A 19 12.65 -14.45 3.48
CA LEU A 19 11.89 -13.31 2.98
C LEU A 19 10.37 -13.51 3.14
N VAL A 20 9.88 -14.75 3.04
CA VAL A 20 8.44 -15.08 3.09
C VAL A 20 7.70 -14.43 4.28
N PRO A 21 8.19 -14.49 5.53
CA PRO A 21 7.49 -13.86 6.66
C PRO A 21 7.34 -12.34 6.54
N GLU A 22 8.31 -11.65 5.93
CA GLU A 22 8.22 -10.20 5.71
C GLU A 22 7.21 -9.87 4.60
N LEU A 23 7.07 -10.75 3.59
CA LEU A 23 6.03 -10.62 2.57
C LEU A 23 4.63 -10.84 3.17
N GLU A 24 4.45 -11.85 4.02
CA GLU A 24 3.19 -12.09 4.74
C GLU A 24 2.82 -10.90 5.63
N LYS A 25 3.79 -10.33 6.34
CA LYS A 25 3.60 -9.11 7.13
C LYS A 25 3.20 -7.92 6.25
N SER A 26 3.88 -7.75 5.11
CA SER A 26 3.56 -6.69 4.15
C SER A 26 2.11 -6.83 3.66
N ILE A 27 1.65 -8.04 3.33
CA ILE A 27 0.26 -8.29 2.94
C ILE A 27 -0.71 -7.86 4.04
N ALA A 28 -0.43 -8.19 5.31
CA ALA A 28 -1.28 -7.78 6.43
C ALA A 28 -1.31 -6.25 6.61
N GLN A 29 -0.18 -5.56 6.39
CA GLN A 29 -0.09 -4.10 6.42
C GLN A 29 -0.90 -3.46 5.28
N TRP A 30 -0.85 -4.03 4.08
CA TRP A 30 -1.68 -3.62 2.94
C TRP A 30 -3.17 -3.75 3.25
N GLN A 31 -3.60 -4.87 3.82
CA GLN A 31 -4.99 -5.04 4.26
C GLN A 31 -5.41 -4.03 5.33
N GLN A 32 -4.49 -3.64 6.21
CA GLN A 32 -4.76 -2.60 7.21
C GLN A 32 -4.89 -1.23 6.54
N ALA A 33 -4.02 -0.89 5.60
CA ALA A 33 -4.10 0.36 4.85
C ALA A 33 -5.45 0.47 4.12
N GLU A 34 -5.91 -0.59 3.44
CA GLU A 34 -7.22 -0.62 2.78
C GLU A 34 -8.39 -0.36 3.74
N ARG A 35 -8.33 -0.91 4.96
CA ARG A 35 -9.36 -0.66 5.99
C ARG A 35 -9.40 0.80 6.44
N LEU A 36 -8.25 1.48 6.46
CA LEU A 36 -8.15 2.89 6.85
C LEU A 36 -8.55 3.82 5.69
N LEU A 37 -8.08 3.54 4.48
CA LEU A 37 -8.29 4.40 3.32
C LEU A 37 -9.72 4.35 2.79
N LYS A 38 -10.40 3.21 2.91
CA LYS A 38 -11.79 3.06 2.44
C LYS A 38 -12.74 4.12 3.01
N PRO A 39 -12.86 4.32 4.34
CA PRO A 39 -13.72 5.38 4.88
C PRO A 39 -13.19 6.78 4.58
N LEU A 40 -11.87 6.99 4.53
CA LEU A 40 -11.29 8.30 4.19
C LEU A 40 -11.58 8.72 2.74
N SER A 41 -11.46 7.79 1.80
CA SER A 41 -11.80 7.97 0.39
C SER A 41 -13.29 8.23 0.20
N ALA A 42 -14.15 7.47 0.89
CA ALA A 42 -15.59 7.69 0.87
C ALA A 42 -15.99 9.06 1.44
N PHE A 43 -15.31 9.49 2.52
CA PHE A 43 -15.50 10.83 3.10
C PHE A 43 -15.08 11.91 2.10
N TYR A 44 -13.86 11.84 1.56
CA TYR A 44 -13.34 12.81 0.58
C TYR A 44 -14.24 12.96 -0.65
N ALA A 45 -14.79 11.85 -1.15
CA ALA A 45 -15.71 11.86 -2.29
C ALA A 45 -17.12 12.39 -1.96
N SER A 46 -17.46 12.58 -0.68
CA SER A 46 -18.80 12.95 -0.25
C SER A 46 -19.07 14.45 -0.41
N PRO A 47 -20.34 14.86 -0.59
CA PRO A 47 -20.74 16.27 -0.51
C PRO A 47 -20.45 16.89 0.86
N VAL A 48 -20.47 16.09 1.92
CA VAL A 48 -20.20 16.54 3.31
C VAL A 48 -18.79 17.06 3.46
N TRP A 49 -17.80 16.41 2.83
CA TRP A 49 -16.42 16.91 2.84
C TRP A 49 -16.33 18.31 2.23
N ARG A 50 -17.02 18.57 1.10
CA ARG A 50 -17.02 19.89 0.45
C ARG A 50 -17.64 20.96 1.34
N GLU A 51 -18.76 20.66 1.97
CA GLU A 51 -19.43 21.59 2.89
C GLU A 51 -18.50 21.93 4.07
N LEU A 52 -17.87 20.91 4.67
CA LEU A 52 -16.93 21.10 5.77
C LEU A 52 -15.66 21.83 5.33
N HIS A 53 -15.13 21.54 4.14
CA HIS A 53 -13.97 22.25 3.59
C HIS A 53 -14.22 23.76 3.51
N GLU A 54 -15.41 24.17 3.07
CA GLU A 54 -15.78 25.58 2.89
C GLU A 54 -16.15 26.30 4.20
N HIS A 55 -16.75 25.60 5.16
CA HIS A 55 -17.42 26.22 6.31
C HIS A 55 -16.86 25.84 7.68
N PHE A 56 -15.98 24.85 7.78
CA PHE A 56 -15.44 24.41 9.07
C PHE A 56 -14.31 25.32 9.54
N ASP A 57 -14.50 25.98 10.68
CA ASP A 57 -13.59 26.99 11.23
C ASP A 57 -12.89 26.54 12.53
N GLU A 58 -13.20 25.33 13.02
CA GLU A 58 -12.57 24.76 14.22
C GLU A 58 -11.19 24.16 13.92
N ILE A 59 -10.32 24.16 14.94
CA ILE A 59 -8.98 23.58 14.84
C ILE A 59 -9.05 22.08 15.15
N LEU A 60 -8.64 21.26 14.18
CA LEU A 60 -8.40 19.84 14.40
C LEU A 60 -7.00 19.61 14.97
N ASP A 61 -6.90 18.66 15.90
CA ASP A 61 -5.60 18.12 16.30
C ASP A 61 -5.09 17.17 15.21
N THR A 62 -4.23 17.68 14.34
CA THR A 62 -3.70 16.92 13.21
C THR A 62 -2.47 16.08 13.56
N GLN A 63 -1.96 16.19 14.80
CA GLN A 63 -0.74 15.51 15.23
C GLN A 63 0.46 15.75 14.28
N GLY A 64 0.53 16.94 13.67
CA GLY A 64 1.60 17.31 12.73
C GLY A 64 1.31 16.99 11.26
N ASN A 65 0.16 16.41 10.93
CA ASN A 65 -0.28 16.16 9.55
C ASN A 65 -1.09 17.34 8.98
N TYR A 66 -1.39 17.29 7.69
CA TYR A 66 -2.40 18.16 7.08
C TYR A 66 -3.80 17.76 7.53
N SER A 67 -4.69 18.75 7.64
CA SER A 67 -6.11 18.51 7.93
C SER A 67 -6.75 17.68 6.82
N ILE A 68 -7.62 16.72 7.18
CA ILE A 68 -8.42 15.96 6.22
C ILE A 68 -9.38 16.83 5.40
N LEU A 69 -9.64 18.06 5.86
CA LEU A 69 -10.44 19.06 5.15
C LEU A 69 -9.61 19.92 4.20
N SER A 70 -8.29 19.74 4.12
CA SER A 70 -7.49 20.35 3.05
C SER A 70 -7.76 19.64 1.73
N GLU A 71 -7.84 20.39 0.63
CA GLU A 71 -7.99 19.85 -0.73
C GLU A 71 -6.95 18.75 -1.02
N ASP A 72 -5.71 19.00 -0.63
CA ASP A 72 -4.57 18.17 -1.04
C ASP A 72 -4.26 17.01 -0.06
N ALA A 73 -4.74 17.04 1.17
CA ALA A 73 -4.31 16.08 2.20
C ALA A 73 -4.69 14.64 1.85
N LEU A 74 -5.99 14.41 1.60
CA LEU A 74 -6.49 13.09 1.21
C LEU A 74 -6.16 12.79 -0.24
N TRP A 75 -6.17 13.79 -1.13
CA TRP A 75 -5.82 13.58 -2.54
C TRP A 75 -4.38 13.08 -2.73
N ASN A 76 -3.41 13.72 -2.07
CA ASN A 76 -2.00 13.29 -2.13
C ASN A 76 -1.83 11.89 -1.53
N ALA A 77 -2.37 11.65 -0.32
CA ALA A 77 -2.24 10.36 0.35
C ALA A 77 -2.86 9.20 -0.46
N LEU A 78 -4.02 9.43 -1.09
CA LEU A 78 -4.66 8.44 -1.96
C LEU A 78 -3.88 8.23 -3.26
N SER A 79 -3.31 9.29 -3.83
CA SER A 79 -2.47 9.21 -5.03
C SER A 79 -1.19 8.42 -4.77
N ASP A 80 -0.50 8.68 -3.66
CA ASP A 80 0.71 7.97 -3.25
C ASP A 80 0.41 6.48 -3.02
N HIS A 81 -0.71 6.16 -2.36
CA HIS A 81 -1.12 4.76 -2.15
C HIS A 81 -1.46 4.06 -3.47
N LYS A 82 -2.08 4.79 -4.42
CA LYS A 82 -2.37 4.25 -5.75
C LYS A 82 -1.09 3.93 -6.54
N ALA A 83 -0.05 4.76 -6.43
CA ALA A 83 1.23 4.50 -7.07
C ALA A 83 1.85 3.19 -6.54
N LEU A 84 1.81 2.97 -5.23
CA LEU A 84 2.29 1.72 -4.62
C LEU A 84 1.46 0.50 -5.08
N TYR A 85 0.15 0.66 -5.26
CA TYR A 85 -0.69 -0.41 -5.83
C TYR A 85 -0.26 -0.76 -7.26
N ASP A 86 0.06 0.24 -8.09
CA ASP A 86 0.49 0.01 -9.48
C ASP A 86 1.82 -0.74 -9.55
N GLU A 87 2.77 -0.41 -8.67
CA GLU A 87 4.02 -1.15 -8.55
C GLU A 87 3.78 -2.62 -8.15
N LEU A 88 2.87 -2.86 -7.21
CA LEU A 88 2.50 -4.22 -6.81
C LEU A 88 1.80 -4.99 -7.94
N ASP A 89 0.88 -4.36 -8.66
CA ASP A 89 0.19 -5.00 -9.78
C ASP A 89 1.20 -5.40 -10.87
N GLU A 90 2.16 -4.54 -11.22
CA GLU A 90 3.22 -4.86 -12.17
C GLU A 90 4.06 -6.07 -11.73
N ILE A 91 4.43 -6.14 -10.45
CA ILE A 91 5.15 -7.29 -9.86
C ILE A 91 4.33 -8.56 -10.02
N LEU A 92 3.02 -8.52 -9.71
CA LEU A 92 2.14 -9.68 -9.77
C LEU A 92 1.95 -10.15 -11.22
N GLN A 93 1.65 -9.25 -12.16
CA GLN A 93 1.51 -9.57 -13.58
C GLN A 93 2.77 -10.22 -14.16
N THR A 94 3.95 -9.70 -13.79
CA THR A 94 5.24 -10.22 -14.26
C THR A 94 5.57 -11.60 -13.65
N SER A 95 5.17 -11.83 -12.40
CA SER A 95 5.48 -13.06 -11.66
C SER A 95 4.61 -14.24 -12.07
N PHE A 96 3.32 -14.02 -12.38
CA PHE A 96 2.39 -15.07 -12.79
C PHE A 96 2.52 -15.52 -14.25
N SER A 97 3.21 -14.75 -15.11
CA SER A 97 3.48 -15.16 -16.50
C SER A 97 4.46 -16.35 -16.62
N LYS A 98 5.14 -16.75 -15.53
CA LYS A 98 6.26 -17.72 -15.55
C LYS A 98 5.98 -19.08 -14.91
N TYR A 99 4.80 -19.30 -14.35
CA TYR A 99 4.44 -20.58 -13.72
C TYR A 99 3.26 -21.23 -14.47
N PRO A 100 3.47 -22.32 -15.24
CA PRO A 100 2.35 -23.11 -15.76
C PRO A 100 1.64 -23.84 -14.60
N GLU A 101 0.32 -23.99 -14.73
CA GLU A 101 -0.54 -24.80 -13.86
C GLU A 101 -0.05 -26.25 -13.70
#